data_AF-A0A5C7X298-F1
#
_entry.id   AF-A0A5C7X298-F1
#
_cell.length_a   1.000
_cell.length_b   1.000
_cell.length_c   1.000
_cell.angle_alpha   90.00
_cell.angle_beta   90.00
_cell.angle_gamma   90.00
#
_symmetry.space_group_name_H-M   'P 1'
#
loop_
_entity.id
_entity.type
_entity.pdbx_description
1 polymer ?
#
loop_
_entity_poly.entity_id
_entity_poly.type
_entity_poly.pdbx_seq_one_letter_code
_entity_poly.pdbx_strand_id
1 'polypeptide(L)'
;MGWHNGPPSWGEMERVLNGKPRRSGMSLGEPHADGGDSPAWSRKRQPYEPTDEHPLRSTVAYAELHAHSAYSFLDGASTPEELVEEAVRLDLRAVALTDHDGLYGVVRFAEAAKELDMRTVFGAELSLSNTVRTEDPDPPGPHLLVLARGPEGYRRLSRQLAAAHLAGGEKGRP
;
A
#
# COMPACT_ATOMS: atom_id res chain seq x y z
N MET A 1 -25.22 -19.56 1.94
CA MET A 1 -24.10 -18.82 2.55
C MET A 1 -24.68 -17.59 3.21
N GLY A 2 -24.72 -17.55 4.55
CA GLY A 2 -25.45 -16.53 5.32
C GLY A 2 -24.54 -15.37 5.73
N TRP A 3 -24.93 -14.14 5.37
CA TRP A 3 -24.29 -12.89 5.76
C TRP A 3 -24.77 -12.42 7.15
N HIS A 4 -24.78 -13.31 8.15
CA HIS A 4 -25.35 -13.04 9.49
C HIS A 4 -24.34 -13.24 10.63
N ASN A 5 -23.08 -12.87 10.43
CA ASN A 5 -22.06 -12.88 11.48
C ASN A 5 -21.79 -11.48 12.06
N GLY A 6 -22.74 -10.55 11.94
CA GLY A 6 -22.67 -9.24 12.58
C GLY A 6 -23.08 -9.30 14.06
N PRO A 7 -22.60 -8.38 14.90
CA PRO A 7 -23.02 -8.28 16.30
C PRO A 7 -24.56 -8.16 16.40
N PRO A 8 -25.24 -9.00 17.20
CA PRO A 8 -26.70 -9.10 17.16
C PRO A 8 -27.43 -7.93 17.82
N SER A 9 -26.68 -6.98 18.40
CA SER A 9 -27.22 -5.77 19.03
C SER A 9 -26.30 -4.57 18.82
N TRP A 10 -26.89 -3.37 18.86
CA TRP A 10 -26.14 -2.11 18.83
C TRP A 10 -25.10 -2.03 19.96
N GLY A 11 -25.45 -2.48 21.17
CA GLY A 11 -24.53 -2.51 22.30
C GLY A 11 -23.33 -3.44 22.10
N GLU A 12 -23.52 -4.58 21.41
CA GLU A 12 -22.39 -5.45 21.05
C GLU A 12 -21.53 -4.87 19.94
N MET A 13 -22.14 -4.16 18.98
CA MET A 13 -21.40 -3.46 17.93
C MET A 13 -20.55 -2.33 18.51
N GLU A 14 -21.14 -1.48 19.34
CA GLU A 14 -20.44 -0.41 20.06
C GLU A 14 -19.32 -0.96 20.95
N ARG A 15 -19.56 -2.08 21.64
CA ARG A 15 -18.54 -2.74 22.46
C ARG A 15 -17.35 -3.24 21.62
N VAL A 16 -17.60 -3.84 20.46
CA VAL A 16 -16.55 -4.31 19.53
C VAL A 16 -15.77 -3.12 18.95
N LEU A 17 -16.45 -2.07 18.49
CA LEU A 17 -15.82 -0.87 17.94
C LEU A 17 -14.96 -0.11 18.98
N ASN A 18 -15.31 -0.22 20.26
CA ASN A 18 -14.56 0.35 21.37
C ASN A 18 -13.51 -0.60 21.98
N GLY A 19 -13.27 -1.78 21.39
CA GLY A 19 -12.26 -2.74 21.86
C GLY A 19 -12.54 -3.33 23.25
N LYS A 20 -13.79 -3.33 23.72
CA LYS A 20 -14.14 -3.80 25.07
C LYS A 20 -14.35 -5.34 25.08
N PRO A 21 -13.68 -6.09 25.99
CA PRO A 21 -13.77 -7.54 26.04
C PRO A 21 -15.17 -8.03 26.43
N ARG A 22 -15.59 -9.20 25.93
CA ARG A 22 -16.90 -9.82 26.25
C ARG A 22 -17.00 -10.36 27.69
N ARG A 23 -15.87 -10.69 28.32
CA ARG A 23 -15.75 -11.14 29.71
C ARG A 23 -14.39 -10.73 30.28
N SER A 24 -14.37 -10.32 31.55
CA SER A 24 -13.13 -10.15 32.32
C SER A 24 -12.44 -11.52 32.46
N GLY A 25 -11.25 -11.67 31.86
CA GLY A 25 -10.36 -12.80 32.15
C GLY A 25 -10.09 -13.79 31.02
N MET A 26 -10.55 -13.56 29.78
CA MET A 26 -10.01 -14.27 28.62
C MET A 26 -9.40 -13.25 27.67
N SER A 27 -8.07 -13.17 27.67
CA SER A 27 -7.33 -12.61 26.55
C SER A 27 -7.67 -13.48 25.34
N LEU A 28 -8.48 -12.97 24.42
CA LEU A 28 -8.35 -13.40 23.02
C LEU A 28 -6.91 -13.06 22.70
N GLY A 29 -6.04 -14.07 22.56
CA GLY A 29 -4.62 -13.84 22.29
C GLY A 29 -4.49 -12.74 21.25
N GLU A 30 -3.64 -11.75 21.53
CA GLU A 30 -3.47 -10.59 20.66
C GLU A 30 -3.36 -11.10 19.22
N PRO A 31 -4.31 -10.75 18.34
CA PRO A 31 -4.19 -11.15 16.95
C PRO A 31 -2.86 -10.61 16.45
N HIS A 32 -1.99 -11.51 16.00
CA HIS A 32 -0.72 -11.17 15.38
C HIS A 32 -1.09 -10.36 14.12
N ALA A 33 -1.08 -9.04 14.27
CA ALA A 33 -1.30 -8.12 13.18
C ALA A 33 0.09 -7.69 12.76
N ASP A 34 0.50 -8.13 11.57
CA ASP A 34 1.75 -7.77 10.87
C ASP A 34 1.86 -6.26 10.52
N GLY A 35 1.00 -5.43 11.12
CA GLY A 35 0.83 -4.03 10.79
C GLY A 35 0.06 -3.80 9.48
N GLY A 36 -0.06 -4.77 8.57
CA GLY A 36 -0.60 -4.63 7.21
C GLY A 36 -1.90 -3.83 7.15
N ASP A 37 -3.01 -4.48 7.48
CA ASP A 37 -4.30 -3.84 7.68
C ASP A 37 -4.71 -4.01 9.14
N SER A 38 -4.76 -2.90 9.89
CA SER A 38 -5.19 -2.91 11.30
C SER A 38 -6.47 -3.75 11.44
N PRO A 39 -6.58 -4.62 12.46
CA PRO A 39 -7.82 -5.34 12.69
C PRO A 39 -8.98 -4.34 12.83
N ALA A 40 -10.17 -4.71 12.35
CA ALA A 40 -11.37 -3.85 12.27
C ALA A 40 -11.85 -3.21 13.61
N TRP A 41 -11.16 -3.51 14.72
CA TRP A 41 -11.48 -3.10 16.09
C TRP A 41 -10.39 -2.20 16.74
N SER A 42 -9.33 -1.82 16.00
CA SER A 42 -8.37 -0.79 16.43
C SER A 42 -8.52 0.49 15.62
N ARG A 43 -8.47 1.65 16.30
CA ARG A 43 -8.43 2.99 15.65
C ARG A 43 -7.05 3.35 15.11
N LYS A 44 -6.02 2.56 15.44
CA LYS A 44 -4.63 2.80 15.07
C LYS A 44 -4.07 1.57 14.38
N ARG A 45 -3.32 1.81 13.30
CA ARG A 45 -2.45 0.81 12.68
C ARG A 45 -1.31 0.48 13.63
N GLN A 46 -1.02 -0.80 13.77
CA GLN A 46 0.17 -1.24 14.49
C GLN A 46 1.41 -0.95 13.63
N PRO A 47 2.59 -0.79 14.24
CA PRO A 47 3.84 -0.78 13.50
C PRO A 47 3.94 -2.03 12.60
N TYR A 48 4.59 -1.90 11.45
CA TYR A 48 4.90 -3.03 10.59
C TYR A 48 5.87 -3.98 11.29
N GLU A 49 5.61 -5.28 11.19
CA GLU A 49 6.50 -6.34 11.68
C GLU A 49 6.88 -7.26 10.50
N PRO A 50 8.18 -7.43 10.20
CA PRO A 50 8.61 -8.25 9.07
C PRO A 50 8.40 -9.74 9.32
N THR A 51 8.23 -10.49 8.23
CA THR A 51 8.17 -11.96 8.24
C THR A 51 9.57 -12.58 8.38
N ASP A 52 9.66 -13.78 8.97
CA ASP A 52 10.92 -14.50 9.25
C ASP A 52 11.57 -15.15 7.99
N GLU A 53 11.28 -14.65 6.80
CA GLU A 53 11.76 -15.27 5.56
C GLU A 53 13.26 -15.06 5.30
N HIS A 54 13.91 -16.09 4.73
CA HIS A 54 15.35 -16.05 4.44
C HIS A 54 15.61 -15.54 3.00
N PRO A 55 16.49 -14.54 2.82
CA PRO A 55 16.78 -14.01 1.50
C PRO A 55 17.55 -15.03 0.64
N LEU A 56 17.17 -15.11 -0.63
CA LEU A 56 18.00 -15.69 -1.67
C LEU A 56 19.25 -14.82 -1.85
N ARG A 57 20.33 -15.35 -2.42
CA ARG A 57 21.50 -14.53 -2.80
C ARG A 57 21.51 -14.37 -4.31
N SER A 58 21.31 -13.15 -4.79
CA SER A 58 21.43 -12.86 -6.21
C SER A 58 22.91 -12.67 -6.58
N THR A 59 23.29 -13.20 -7.75
CA THR A 59 24.64 -12.97 -8.31
C THR A 59 24.71 -11.74 -9.19
N VAL A 60 23.55 -11.16 -9.55
CA VAL A 60 23.42 -9.99 -10.41
C VAL A 60 22.74 -8.88 -9.64
N ALA A 61 23.40 -7.72 -9.56
CA ALA A 61 22.81 -6.53 -8.97
C ALA A 61 21.65 -6.03 -9.83
N TYR A 62 20.42 -6.15 -9.32
CA TYR A 62 19.20 -5.65 -9.96
C TYR A 62 18.45 -4.70 -9.03
N ALA A 63 17.79 -3.70 -9.61
CA ALA A 63 16.88 -2.83 -8.90
C ALA A 63 15.59 -2.72 -9.72
N GLU A 64 14.45 -2.98 -9.08
CA GLU A 64 13.15 -2.81 -9.71
C GLU A 64 12.75 -1.34 -9.65
N LEU A 65 12.45 -0.72 -10.79
CA LEU A 65 12.15 0.71 -10.88
C LEU A 65 10.72 1.00 -11.36
N HIS A 66 9.95 -0.04 -11.68
CA HIS A 66 8.58 0.06 -12.14
C HIS A 66 7.76 -1.05 -11.48
N ALA A 67 7.20 -0.76 -10.30
CA ALA A 67 6.34 -1.69 -9.57
C ALA A 67 5.10 -1.00 -9.02
N HIS A 68 3.98 -1.74 -9.07
CA HIS A 68 2.67 -1.29 -8.62
C HIS A 68 2.24 -2.08 -7.40
N SER A 69 1.73 -1.36 -6.40
CA SER A 69 1.07 -1.99 -5.26
C SER A 69 -0.43 -2.05 -5.46
N ALA A 70 -1.15 -2.70 -4.53
CA ALA A 70 -2.60 -2.75 -4.47
C ALA A 70 -3.28 -1.35 -4.41
N TYR A 71 -2.52 -0.29 -4.18
CA TYR A 71 -2.99 1.08 -4.29
C TYR A 71 -3.16 1.57 -5.74
N SER A 72 -2.59 0.85 -6.71
CA SER A 72 -2.91 0.93 -8.13
C SER A 72 -4.19 0.15 -8.41
N PHE A 73 -5.34 0.82 -8.22
CA PHE A 73 -6.65 0.16 -8.21
C PHE A 73 -6.93 -0.65 -9.48
N LEU A 74 -7.45 -1.88 -9.29
CA LEU A 74 -7.73 -2.89 -10.33
C LEU A 74 -6.51 -3.38 -11.13
N ASP A 75 -5.30 -3.00 -10.75
CA ASP A 75 -4.07 -3.38 -11.47
C ASP A 75 -3.07 -4.07 -10.53
N GLY A 76 -2.60 -3.35 -9.51
CA GLY A 76 -1.66 -3.92 -8.55
C GLY A 76 -2.32 -4.94 -7.62
N ALA A 77 -1.64 -6.06 -7.39
CA ALA A 77 -2.13 -7.14 -6.53
C ALA A 77 -1.44 -7.17 -5.15
N SER A 78 -0.15 -6.84 -5.09
CA SER A 78 0.65 -6.92 -3.87
C SER A 78 0.51 -5.67 -3.01
N THR A 79 0.38 -5.82 -1.70
CA THR A 79 0.51 -4.71 -0.75
C THR A 79 1.92 -4.08 -0.81
N PRO A 80 2.09 -2.83 -0.37
CA PRO A 80 3.41 -2.22 -0.28
C PRO A 80 4.41 -3.02 0.57
N GLU A 81 3.94 -3.67 1.64
CA GLU A 81 4.74 -4.53 2.50
C GLU A 81 5.23 -5.78 1.75
N GLU A 82 4.33 -6.50 1.09
CA GLU A 82 4.68 -7.69 0.29
C GLU A 82 5.69 -7.36 -0.82
N LEU A 83 5.59 -6.18 -1.46
CA LEU A 83 6.58 -5.75 -2.45
C LEU A 83 7.98 -5.59 -1.86
N VAL A 84 8.10 -5.08 -0.63
CA VAL A 84 9.37 -4.92 0.05
C VAL A 84 9.90 -6.27 0.51
N GLU A 85 9.06 -7.11 1.11
CA GLU A 85 9.41 -8.46 1.54
C GLU A 85 9.95 -9.28 0.37
N GLU A 86 9.26 -9.27 -0.77
CA GLU A 86 9.71 -9.95 -1.97
C GLU A 86 11.01 -9.38 -2.53
N ALA A 87 11.19 -8.05 -2.50
CA ALA A 87 12.44 -7.42 -2.93
C ALA A 87 13.63 -7.84 -2.06
N VAL A 88 13.43 -7.99 -0.75
CA VAL A 88 14.45 -8.48 0.19
C VAL A 88 14.70 -9.97 -0.05
N ARG A 89 13.63 -10.76 -0.19
CA ARG A 89 13.70 -12.20 -0.46
C ARG A 89 14.48 -12.50 -1.74
N LEU A 90 14.37 -11.64 -2.76
CA LEU A 90 15.07 -11.75 -4.03
C LEU A 90 16.47 -11.10 -4.03
N ASP A 91 16.90 -10.49 -2.91
CA ASP A 91 18.18 -9.76 -2.78
C ASP A 91 18.33 -8.65 -3.83
N LEU A 92 17.26 -7.87 -4.00
CA LEU A 92 17.26 -6.68 -4.83
C LEU A 92 18.08 -5.57 -4.19
N ARG A 93 18.76 -4.79 -5.02
CA ARG A 93 19.56 -3.64 -4.58
C ARG A 93 18.71 -2.45 -4.18
N ALA A 94 17.55 -2.32 -4.80
CA ALA A 94 16.53 -1.32 -4.52
C ALA A 94 15.21 -1.72 -5.18
N VAL A 95 14.11 -1.17 -4.67
CA VAL A 95 12.79 -1.26 -5.28
C VAL A 95 12.13 0.12 -5.33
N ALA A 96 11.44 0.42 -6.43
CA ALA A 96 10.61 1.60 -6.57
C ALA A 96 9.15 1.28 -6.31
N LEU A 97 8.41 2.22 -5.71
CA LEU A 97 6.95 2.21 -5.75
C LEU A 97 6.48 3.29 -6.73
N THR A 98 5.76 2.86 -7.77
CA THR A 98 5.31 3.71 -8.88
C THR A 98 3.83 3.48 -9.18
N ASP A 99 2.98 3.64 -8.17
CA ASP A 99 1.53 3.46 -8.32
C ASP A 99 0.92 4.39 -9.39
N HIS A 100 -0.21 3.97 -9.96
CA HIS A 100 -0.94 4.77 -10.95
C HIS A 100 -1.48 6.06 -10.34
N ASP A 101 -1.11 7.16 -10.98
CA ASP A 101 -1.64 8.51 -10.74
C ASP A 101 -1.66 8.93 -9.26
N GLY A 102 -0.75 8.40 -8.45
CA GLY A 102 -0.88 8.52 -7.02
C GLY A 102 0.36 8.12 -6.23
N LEU A 103 0.32 8.43 -4.94
CA LEU A 103 1.35 8.11 -3.96
C LEU A 103 0.72 7.47 -2.72
N TYR A 104 -0.38 6.74 -2.90
CA TYR A 104 -1.24 6.29 -1.80
C TYR A 104 -0.55 5.23 -0.92
N GLY A 105 0.24 4.33 -1.54
CA GLY A 105 0.99 3.28 -0.84
C GLY A 105 2.33 3.73 -0.24
N VAL A 106 2.79 4.96 -0.51
CA VAL A 106 4.17 5.40 -0.23
C VAL A 106 4.55 5.33 1.25
N VAL A 107 3.64 5.66 2.16
CA VAL A 107 3.92 5.64 3.60
C VAL A 107 4.16 4.21 4.08
N ARG A 108 3.27 3.29 3.70
CA ARG A 108 3.36 1.86 4.02
C ARG A 108 4.64 1.24 3.46
N PHE A 109 4.93 1.51 2.20
CA PHE A 109 6.17 1.09 1.55
C PHE A 109 7.42 1.61 2.27
N ALA A 110 7.43 2.90 2.66
CA ALA A 110 8.57 3.51 3.33
C ALA A 110 8.78 2.95 4.74
N GLU A 111 7.70 2.66 5.47
CA GLU A 111 7.76 2.01 6.79
C GLU A 111 8.34 0.59 6.67
N ALA A 112 7.80 -0.23 5.76
CA ALA A 112 8.29 -1.60 5.54
C ALA A 112 9.75 -1.64 5.09
N ALA A 113 10.11 -0.81 4.11
CA ALA A 113 11.47 -0.75 3.59
C ALA A 113 12.49 -0.30 4.65
N LYS A 114 12.07 0.57 5.58
CA LYS A 114 12.93 1.00 6.68
C LYS A 114 13.19 -0.14 7.66
N GLU A 115 12.18 -0.91 8.04
CA GLU A 115 12.34 -2.04 8.97
C GLU A 115 13.21 -3.16 8.36
N LEU A 116 13.17 -3.33 7.04
CA LEU A 116 13.92 -4.35 6.30
C LEU A 116 15.26 -3.85 5.68
N ASP A 117 15.69 -2.61 5.98
CA ASP A 117 16.88 -1.96 5.40
C ASP A 117 16.92 -2.00 3.84
N MET A 118 15.75 -1.95 3.20
CA MET A 118 15.60 -1.94 1.75
C MET A 118 15.75 -0.52 1.18
N ARG A 119 16.56 -0.38 0.13
CA ARG A 119 16.72 0.90 -0.57
C ARG A 119 15.51 1.19 -1.45
N THR A 120 15.00 2.41 -1.36
CA THR A 120 13.76 2.79 -2.03
C THR A 120 13.95 3.85 -3.09
N VAL A 121 13.07 3.82 -4.09
CA VAL A 121 12.79 4.93 -5.00
C VAL A 121 11.29 5.21 -4.95
N PHE A 122 10.90 6.49 -4.94
CA PHE A 122 9.50 6.87 -4.96
C PHE A 122 9.16 7.48 -6.32
N GLY A 123 8.00 7.14 -6.86
CA GLY A 123 7.53 7.68 -8.12
C GLY A 123 6.03 7.43 -8.31
N ALA A 124 5.58 7.66 -9.53
CA ALA A 124 4.23 7.33 -9.97
C ALA A 124 4.28 7.02 -11.46
N GLU A 125 3.39 6.14 -11.92
CA GLU A 125 3.09 6.02 -13.33
C GLU A 125 1.90 6.92 -13.66
N LEU A 126 2.09 7.85 -14.60
CA LEU A 126 1.08 8.85 -14.95
C LEU A 126 0.32 8.42 -16.19
N SER A 127 -1.01 8.42 -16.10
CA SER A 127 -1.90 8.27 -17.24
C SER A 127 -1.92 9.58 -18.04
N LEU A 128 -1.55 9.54 -19.34
CA LEU A 128 -1.60 10.73 -20.20
C LEU A 128 -2.88 10.82 -21.06
N SER A 129 -3.78 9.83 -20.94
CA SER A 129 -5.08 9.80 -21.58
C SER A 129 -6.21 10.15 -20.60
N ASN A 130 -7.29 10.75 -21.10
CA ASN A 130 -8.47 11.10 -20.29
C ASN A 130 -9.44 9.91 -20.09
N THR A 131 -8.98 8.68 -20.31
CA THR A 131 -9.74 7.44 -20.17
C THR A 131 -9.86 7.07 -18.70
N VAL A 132 -11.08 6.78 -18.25
CA VAL A 132 -11.33 6.44 -16.84
C VAL A 132 -10.77 5.06 -16.54
N ARG A 133 -9.91 4.92 -15.53
CA ARG A 133 -9.32 3.64 -15.11
C ARG A 133 -10.31 2.66 -14.44
N THR A 134 -11.57 3.04 -14.22
CA THR A 134 -12.50 2.26 -13.38
C THR A 134 -13.12 1.04 -14.07
N GLU A 135 -12.83 0.82 -15.34
CA GLU A 135 -13.42 -0.26 -16.15
C GLU A 135 -12.41 -1.31 -16.61
N ASP A 136 -11.13 -0.93 -16.77
CA ASP A 136 -10.06 -1.79 -17.30
C ASP A 136 -8.80 -1.68 -16.41
N PRO A 137 -8.22 -2.81 -15.94
CA PRO A 137 -6.94 -2.84 -15.24
C PRO A 137 -5.79 -2.08 -15.92
N ASP A 138 -5.74 -2.11 -17.25
CA ASP A 138 -4.70 -1.42 -18.04
C ASP A 138 -5.36 -0.68 -19.21
N PRO A 139 -5.96 0.49 -18.93
CA PRO A 139 -6.72 1.21 -19.94
C PRO A 139 -5.79 1.70 -21.05
N PRO A 140 -6.23 1.64 -22.32
CA PRO A 140 -5.40 2.01 -23.45
C PRO A 140 -5.00 3.50 -23.37
N GLY A 141 -3.71 3.77 -23.40
CA GLY A 141 -3.17 5.12 -23.38
C GLY A 141 -1.66 5.12 -23.19
N PRO A 142 -0.99 6.25 -23.49
CA PRO A 142 0.42 6.40 -23.14
C PRO A 142 0.54 6.61 -21.63
N HIS A 143 1.40 5.83 -21.00
CA HIS A 143 1.78 6.01 -19.60
C HIS A 143 3.18 6.62 -19.50
N LEU A 144 3.40 7.42 -18.45
CA LEU A 144 4.69 8.04 -18.17
C LEU A 144 5.17 7.68 -16.77
N LEU A 145 6.22 6.87 -16.70
CA LEU A 145 6.92 6.59 -15.46
C LEU A 145 7.71 7.82 -14.98
N VAL A 146 7.41 8.30 -13.78
CA VAL A 146 8.10 9.45 -13.17
C VAL A 146 8.73 9.05 -11.84
N LEU A 147 10.05 9.13 -11.75
CA LEU A 147 10.81 8.87 -10.53
C LEU A 147 11.21 10.18 -9.83
N ALA A 148 10.89 10.28 -8.55
CA ALA A 148 11.22 11.44 -7.73
C ALA A 148 12.69 11.43 -7.30
N ARG A 149 13.47 12.39 -7.81
CA ARG A 149 14.85 12.59 -7.36
C ARG A 149 14.89 13.36 -6.04
N GLY A 150 15.03 12.62 -4.95
CA GLY A 150 15.15 13.17 -3.60
C GLY A 150 13.90 13.92 -3.11
N PRO A 151 13.99 14.58 -1.93
CA PRO A 151 12.83 15.23 -1.31
C PRO A 151 12.21 16.34 -2.17
N GLU A 152 13.04 17.06 -2.95
CA GLU A 152 12.57 18.09 -3.88
C GLU A 152 11.73 17.48 -5.02
N GLY A 153 12.22 16.40 -5.64
CA GLY A 153 11.50 15.69 -6.69
C GLY A 153 10.17 15.16 -6.18
N TYR A 154 10.15 14.57 -4.98
CA TYR A 154 8.94 14.04 -4.37
C TYR A 154 7.90 15.14 -4.14
N ARG A 155 8.32 16.29 -3.62
CA ARG A 155 7.44 17.43 -3.39
C ARG A 155 6.84 17.99 -4.69
N ARG A 156 7.62 18.02 -5.77
CA ARG A 156 7.16 18.47 -7.08
C ARG A 156 6.14 17.48 -7.66
N LEU A 157 6.45 16.19 -7.64
CA LEU A 157 5.55 15.14 -8.12
C LEU A 157 4.22 15.16 -7.34
N SER A 158 4.29 15.14 -6.00
CA SER A 158 3.10 15.20 -5.14
C SER A 158 2.22 16.43 -5.43
N ARG A 159 2.83 17.60 -5.65
CA ARG A 159 2.08 18.82 -6.00
C ARG A 159 1.41 18.71 -7.36
N GLN A 160 2.07 18.14 -8.36
CA GLN A 160 1.49 17.98 -9.70
C GLN A 160 0.35 16.96 -9.69
N LEU A 161 0.53 15.83 -9.02
CA LEU A 161 -0.54 14.84 -8.82
C LEU A 161 -1.76 15.48 -8.14
N ALA A 162 -1.55 16.24 -7.06
CA ALA A 162 -2.65 16.94 -6.38
C ALA A 162 -3.35 17.96 -7.30
N ALA A 163 -2.61 18.71 -8.11
CA ALA A 163 -3.19 19.66 -9.05
C ALA A 163 -3.99 18.96 -10.16
N ALA A 164 -3.49 17.84 -10.69
CA ALA A 164 -4.13 16.99 -11.69
C ALA A 164 -5.49 16.47 -11.16
N HIS A 165 -5.49 15.80 -10.00
CA HIS A 165 -6.71 15.33 -9.33
C HIS A 165 -7.75 16.42 -9.07
N LEU A 166 -7.31 17.65 -8.73
CA LEU A 166 -8.23 18.78 -8.52
C LEU A 166 -8.80 19.35 -9.83
N ALA A 167 -8.04 19.30 -10.92
CA ALA A 167 -8.47 19.76 -12.24
C ALA A 167 -9.42 18.76 -12.91
N GLY A 168 -9.20 17.47 -12.69
CA GLY A 168 -9.97 16.36 -13.24
C GLY A 168 -11.46 16.34 -12.88
N GLY A 169 -11.82 16.88 -11.70
CA GLY A 169 -13.20 17.05 -11.24
C GLY A 169 -13.97 15.75 -10.92
N GLU A 170 -13.49 14.59 -11.37
CA GLU A 170 -14.08 13.27 -11.17
C GLU A 170 -13.02 12.29 -10.66
N LYS A 171 -13.42 11.36 -9.78
CA LYS A 171 -12.52 10.33 -9.26
C LYS A 171 -12.04 9.43 -10.40
N GLY A 172 -10.72 9.22 -10.49
CA GLY A 172 -10.12 8.36 -11.52
C GLY A 172 -9.89 9.05 -12.86
N ARG A 173 -9.94 10.38 -12.89
CA ARG A 173 -9.63 11.22 -14.06
C ARG A 173 -8.65 12.35 -13.70
N PRO A 174 -7.43 12.02 -13.25
CA PRO A 174 -6.41 13.01 -12.93
C PRO A 174 -6.00 13.85 -14.14
#